data_AF-A0A0F9EAZ7-F1
#
_entry.id   AF-A0A0F9EAZ7-F1
#
_cell.length_a   1.000
_cell.length_b   1.000
_cell.length_c   1.000
_cell.angle_alpha   90.00
_cell.angle_beta   90.00
_cell.angle_gamma   90.00
#
_symmetry.space_group_name_H-M   'P 1'
#
loop_
_entity.id
_entity.type
_entity.pdbx_description
1 polymer ?
#
loop_
_entity_poly.entity_id
_entity_poly.type
_entity_poly.pdbx_seq_one_letter_code
_entity_poly.pdbx_strand_id
1 'polypeptide(L)'
;MPVDYTLVCGVDAKHIRQLAWVWPTWKFHKPSLLNHPMIVFYDTSQVKEEEIRRVVDHPNLTIVPWPPKGVTYERSMEGKFGDPQRYKMLAGFVYVPWRYVQTKYWLKLDVDTVATGQDDWIDEKWFENSPAIVAQPWGFTKPPDQMQMLDKWANT
;
A
#
# COMPACT_ATOMS: atom_id res chain seq x y z
N MET A 1 9.56 -3.79 -21.06
CA MET A 1 8.25 -4.50 -20.86
C MET A 1 7.65 -3.85 -19.64
N PRO A 2 6.35 -3.52 -19.61
CA PRO A 2 5.75 -2.85 -18.46
C PRO A 2 6.12 -3.57 -17.17
N VAL A 3 6.53 -2.82 -16.15
CA VAL A 3 6.95 -3.39 -14.87
C VAL A 3 5.82 -4.23 -14.29
N ASP A 4 6.10 -5.49 -13.96
CA ASP A 4 5.09 -6.40 -13.44
C ASP A 4 4.83 -6.16 -11.94
N TYR A 5 3.81 -5.35 -11.63
CA TYR A 5 3.43 -5.07 -10.25
C TYR A 5 1.91 -4.97 -10.02
N THR A 6 1.51 -5.11 -8.76
CA THR A 6 0.15 -4.90 -8.26
C THR A 6 0.11 -3.72 -7.29
N LEU A 7 -0.82 -2.80 -7.49
CA LEU A 7 -1.09 -1.71 -6.55
C LEU A 7 -1.75 -2.28 -5.29
N VAL A 8 -1.29 -1.86 -4.12
CA VAL A 8 -1.89 -2.24 -2.84
C VAL A 8 -2.18 -0.99 -2.02
N CYS A 9 -3.42 -0.86 -1.58
CA CYS A 9 -3.90 0.23 -0.75
C CYS A 9 -4.64 -0.32 0.47
N GLY A 10 -4.40 0.28 1.63
CA GLY A 10 -5.06 -0.05 2.89
C GLY A 10 -5.93 1.10 3.36
N VAL A 11 -7.22 0.83 3.66
CA VAL A 11 -8.16 1.88 4.10
C VAL A 11 -8.90 1.52 5.39
N ASP A 12 -9.12 2.53 6.22
CA ASP A 12 -10.04 2.53 7.35
C ASP A 12 -10.99 3.75 7.21
N ALA A 13 -11.80 4.06 8.23
CA ALA A 13 -12.80 5.14 8.14
C ALA A 13 -12.19 6.51 7.80
N LYS A 14 -10.95 6.78 8.23
CA LYS A 14 -10.25 8.01 7.89
C LYS A 14 -9.72 7.94 6.46
N HIS A 15 -9.03 6.85 6.15
CA HIS A 15 -8.26 6.71 4.91
C HIS A 15 -9.16 6.55 3.67
N ILE A 16 -10.38 6.00 3.79
CA ILE A 16 -11.32 5.94 2.64
C ILE A 16 -11.74 7.34 2.16
N ARG A 17 -11.87 8.31 3.08
CA ARG A 17 -12.19 9.71 2.74
C ARG A 17 -11.01 10.39 2.04
N GLN A 18 -9.79 10.12 2.51
CA GLN A 18 -8.58 10.63 1.87
C GLN A 18 -8.43 10.06 0.47
N LEU A 19 -8.65 8.74 0.32
CA LEU A 19 -8.63 8.08 -0.99
C LEU A 19 -9.65 8.69 -1.95
N ALA A 20 -10.85 9.04 -1.48
CA ALA A 20 -11.86 9.71 -2.31
C ALA A 20 -11.38 11.05 -2.89
N TRP A 21 -10.51 11.77 -2.18
CA TRP A 21 -9.93 13.02 -2.67
C TRP A 21 -8.73 12.79 -3.59
N VAL A 22 -7.87 11.82 -3.28
CA VAL A 22 -6.61 11.65 -4.01
C VAL A 22 -6.73 10.74 -5.23
N TRP A 23 -7.66 9.77 -5.23
CA TRP A 23 -7.81 8.81 -6.32
C TRP A 23 -8.01 9.45 -7.70
N PRO A 24 -8.85 10.50 -7.87
CA PRO A 24 -8.95 11.20 -9.14
C PRO A 24 -7.61 11.77 -9.64
N THR A 25 -6.76 12.25 -8.72
CA THR A 25 -5.45 12.82 -9.06
C THR A 25 -4.51 11.76 -9.60
N TRP A 26 -4.51 10.56 -8.99
CA TRP A 26 -3.72 9.42 -9.44
C TRP A 26 -4.15 8.96 -10.83
N LYS A 27 -5.45 8.75 -11.07
CA LYS A 27 -5.94 8.38 -12.41
C LYS A 27 -5.59 9.42 -13.47
N PHE A 28 -5.67 10.70 -13.14
CA PHE A 28 -5.42 11.78 -14.08
C PHE A 28 -3.92 11.93 -14.41
N HIS A 29 -3.06 11.94 -13.40
CA HIS A 29 -1.62 12.20 -13.57
C HIS A 29 -0.79 10.94 -13.86
N LYS A 30 -1.33 9.76 -13.58
CA LYS A 30 -0.61 8.48 -13.65
C LYS A 30 -1.48 7.37 -14.30
N PRO A 31 -2.08 7.62 -15.48
CA PRO A 31 -3.05 6.70 -16.07
C PRO A 31 -2.49 5.29 -16.33
N SER A 32 -1.17 5.14 -16.52
CA SER A 32 -0.51 3.83 -16.62
C SER A 32 -0.83 2.90 -15.45
N LEU A 33 -1.10 3.45 -14.25
CA LEU A 33 -1.44 2.65 -13.07
C LEU A 33 -2.66 1.77 -13.31
N LEU A 34 -3.60 2.22 -14.15
CA LEU A 34 -4.85 1.50 -14.44
C LEU A 34 -4.64 0.21 -15.25
N ASN A 35 -3.45 0.05 -15.83
CA ASN A 35 -3.06 -1.17 -16.53
C ASN A 35 -2.58 -2.28 -15.58
N HIS A 36 -2.41 -1.98 -14.30
CA HIS A 36 -1.92 -2.90 -13.27
C HIS A 36 -3.06 -3.34 -12.35
N PRO A 37 -3.08 -4.60 -11.85
CA PRO A 37 -4.07 -5.00 -10.85
C PRO A 37 -4.00 -4.11 -9.61
N MET A 38 -5.15 -3.86 -8.97
CA MET A 38 -5.23 -3.11 -7.72
C MET A 38 -5.92 -3.93 -6.65
N ILE A 39 -5.33 -3.96 -5.47
CA ILE A 39 -5.90 -4.53 -4.25
C ILE A 39 -6.18 -3.39 -3.28
N VAL A 40 -7.42 -3.29 -2.81
CA VAL A 40 -7.78 -2.45 -1.66
C VAL A 40 -8.18 -3.36 -0.51
N PHE A 41 -7.37 -3.40 0.55
CA PHE A 41 -7.79 -4.02 1.79
C PHE A 41 -8.37 -2.99 2.75
N TYR A 42 -9.36 -3.40 3.53
CA TYR A 42 -10.11 -2.46 4.36
C TYR A 42 -10.44 -2.97 5.75
N ASP A 43 -10.44 -2.06 6.72
CA ASP A 43 -10.86 -2.33 8.08
C ASP A 43 -12.37 -2.61 8.16
N THR A 44 -12.74 -3.88 8.23
CA THR A 44 -14.12 -4.39 8.24
C THR A 44 -14.97 -3.89 9.41
N SER A 45 -14.35 -3.39 10.48
CA SER A 45 -15.08 -2.77 11.59
C SER A 45 -15.44 -1.30 11.31
N GLN A 46 -14.88 -0.70 10.27
CA GLN A 46 -14.97 0.75 10.01
C GLN A 46 -15.48 1.10 8.61
N VAL A 47 -15.22 0.25 7.62
CA VAL A 47 -15.50 0.50 6.20
C VAL A 47 -16.24 -0.70 5.64
N LYS A 48 -17.22 -0.46 4.78
CA LYS A 48 -17.89 -1.49 3.99
C LYS A 48 -17.33 -1.57 2.57
N GLU A 49 -17.42 -2.74 1.96
CA GLU A 49 -16.97 -2.95 0.59
C GLU A 49 -17.63 -1.97 -0.40
N GLU A 50 -18.91 -1.66 -0.22
CA GLU A 50 -19.65 -0.74 -1.11
C GLU A 50 -19.10 0.68 -1.07
N GLU A 51 -18.52 1.11 0.05
CA GLU A 51 -17.89 2.43 0.17
C GLU A 51 -16.62 2.51 -0.69
N ILE A 52 -15.86 1.43 -0.75
CA ILE A 52 -14.66 1.32 -1.59
C ILE A 52 -15.04 1.36 -3.07
N ARG A 53 -16.08 0.61 -3.46
CA ARG A 53 -16.57 0.60 -4.85
C ARG A 53 -17.11 1.95 -5.33
N ARG A 54 -17.57 2.82 -4.42
CA ARG A 54 -17.97 4.20 -4.75
C ARG A 54 -16.78 5.14 -4.96
N VAL A 55 -15.63 4.82 -4.38
CA VAL A 55 -14.44 5.66 -4.40
C VAL A 55 -13.47 5.23 -5.51
N VAL A 56 -13.28 3.92 -5.68
CA VAL A 56 -12.26 3.34 -6.56
C VAL A 56 -12.94 2.67 -7.76
N ASP A 57 -12.92 3.37 -8.88
CA ASP A 57 -13.33 2.87 -10.20
C ASP A 57 -12.12 2.33 -10.98
N HIS A 58 -11.57 1.21 -10.51
CA HIS A 58 -10.42 0.57 -11.13
C HIS A 58 -10.85 -0.69 -11.92
N PRO A 59 -10.40 -0.88 -13.18
CA PRO A 59 -10.88 -1.97 -14.05
C PRO A 59 -10.55 -3.37 -13.53
N ASN A 60 -9.43 -3.51 -12.83
CA ASN A 60 -8.98 -4.76 -12.22
C ASN A 60 -8.83 -4.60 -10.70
N LEU A 61 -9.95 -4.37 -10.00
CA LEU A 61 -10.01 -4.14 -8.56
C LEU A 61 -10.35 -5.42 -7.80
N THR A 62 -9.50 -5.79 -6.84
CA THR A 62 -9.78 -6.78 -5.80
C THR A 62 -9.97 -6.07 -4.46
N ILE A 63 -11.06 -6.37 -3.75
CA ILE A 63 -11.33 -5.80 -2.44
C ILE A 63 -11.19 -6.90 -1.38
N VAL A 64 -10.39 -6.65 -0.34
CA VAL A 64 -10.04 -7.66 0.66
C VAL A 64 -10.45 -7.21 2.07
N PRO A 65 -11.30 -7.97 2.78
CA PRO A 65 -11.63 -7.67 4.17
C PRO A 65 -10.42 -7.87 5.09
N TRP A 66 -10.20 -6.91 5.99
CA TRP A 66 -9.12 -6.89 6.97
C TRP A 66 -9.63 -6.38 8.34
N PRO A 67 -9.09 -6.80 9.48
CA PRO A 67 -8.29 -8.01 9.68
C PRO A 67 -9.16 -9.28 9.57
N PRO A 68 -8.55 -10.48 9.52
CA PRO A 68 -9.29 -11.72 9.66
C PRO A 68 -10.13 -11.73 10.95
N LYS A 69 -11.29 -12.40 10.91
CA LYS A 69 -12.17 -12.52 12.07
C LYS A 69 -11.40 -13.10 13.26
N GLY A 70 -11.57 -12.48 14.43
CA GLY A 70 -10.95 -12.92 15.68
C GLY A 70 -9.53 -12.40 15.93
N VAL A 71 -8.94 -11.64 15.00
CA VAL A 71 -7.64 -10.98 15.24
C VAL A 71 -7.87 -9.61 15.89
N THR A 72 -7.26 -9.42 17.06
CA THR A 72 -7.25 -8.15 17.80
C THR A 72 -5.82 -7.60 17.87
N TYR A 73 -5.72 -6.27 18.02
CA TYR A 73 -4.45 -5.57 18.15
C TYR A 73 -4.49 -4.81 19.47
N GLU A 74 -3.47 -5.01 20.30
CA GLU A 74 -3.36 -4.36 21.61
C GLU A 74 -2.36 -3.20 21.55
N ARG A 75 -2.53 -2.24 22.44
CA ARG A 75 -1.60 -1.11 22.55
C ARG A 75 -0.29 -1.63 23.16
N SER A 76 0.80 -1.49 22.42
CA SER A 76 2.12 -1.99 22.83
C SER A 76 2.97 -0.97 23.60
N MET A 77 2.74 0.34 23.36
CA MET A 77 3.54 1.44 23.92
C MET A 77 2.71 2.73 24.04
N GLU A 78 3.25 3.76 24.70
CA GLU A 78 2.66 5.10 24.70
C GLU A 78 2.93 5.86 23.39
N GLY A 79 2.04 6.79 23.04
CA GLY A 79 2.17 7.66 21.87
C GLY A 79 1.74 7.03 20.54
N LYS A 80 2.00 7.75 19.43
CA LYS A 80 1.51 7.40 18.08
C LYS A 80 2.02 6.06 17.55
N PHE A 81 3.17 5.61 18.06
CA PHE A 81 3.74 4.33 17.66
C PHE A 81 3.06 3.17 18.36
N GLY A 82 2.43 3.37 19.53
CA GLY A 82 1.65 2.36 20.22
C GLY A 82 0.20 2.22 19.75
N ASP A 83 -0.23 2.97 18.71
CA ASP A 83 -1.62 2.99 18.25
C ASP A 83 -2.02 1.63 17.62
N PRO A 84 -2.96 0.89 18.22
CA PRO A 84 -3.40 -0.41 17.70
C PRO A 84 -3.98 -0.33 16.29
N GLN A 85 -4.65 0.78 15.95
CA GLN A 85 -5.21 0.96 14.61
C GLN A 85 -4.11 1.07 13.57
N ARG A 86 -3.06 1.85 13.88
CA ARG A 86 -1.90 2.00 13.00
C ARG A 86 -1.21 0.66 12.76
N TYR A 87 -0.98 -0.12 13.82
CA TYR A 87 -0.38 -1.45 13.69
C TYR A 87 -1.25 -2.38 12.86
N LYS A 88 -2.55 -2.42 13.14
CA LYS A 88 -3.51 -3.20 12.37
C LYS A 88 -3.41 -2.89 10.88
N MET A 89 -3.45 -1.62 10.51
CA MET A 89 -3.40 -1.24 9.09
C MET A 89 -2.04 -1.52 8.44
N LEU A 90 -0.93 -1.31 9.16
CA LEU A 90 0.40 -1.63 8.64
C LEU A 90 0.63 -3.14 8.48
N ALA A 91 0.10 -3.97 9.38
CA ALA A 91 0.17 -5.43 9.26
C ALA A 91 -0.57 -5.93 8.00
N GLY A 92 -1.63 -5.24 7.57
CA GLY A 92 -2.33 -5.55 6.33
C GLY A 92 -1.42 -5.52 5.11
N PHE A 93 -0.44 -4.60 5.05
CA PHE A 93 0.54 -4.51 3.97
C PHE A 93 1.57 -5.66 3.95
N VAL A 94 1.59 -6.51 4.96
CA VAL A 94 2.40 -7.74 4.97
C VAL A 94 1.54 -8.94 4.60
N TYR A 95 0.42 -9.12 5.30
CA TYR A 95 -0.40 -10.34 5.16
C TYR A 95 -1.28 -10.36 3.92
N VAL A 96 -1.77 -9.20 3.46
CA VAL A 96 -2.63 -9.15 2.27
C VAL A 96 -1.80 -9.38 1.01
N PRO A 97 -0.70 -8.65 0.74
CA PRO A 97 0.08 -8.88 -0.48
C PRO A 97 0.59 -10.30 -0.61
N TRP A 98 1.11 -10.89 0.47
CA TRP A 98 1.58 -12.28 0.48
C TRP A 98 0.55 -13.28 -0.06
N ARG A 99 -0.74 -13.06 0.19
CA ARG A 99 -1.82 -13.97 -0.22
C ARG A 99 -2.39 -13.67 -1.60
N TYR A 100 -2.48 -12.41 -1.97
CA TYR A 100 -3.31 -11.95 -3.09
C TYR A 100 -2.53 -11.39 -4.28
N VAL A 101 -1.29 -10.92 -4.07
CA VAL A 101 -0.44 -10.44 -5.17
C VAL A 101 0.10 -11.63 -5.95
N GLN A 102 -0.06 -11.60 -7.27
CA GLN A 102 0.46 -12.62 -8.20
C GLN A 102 1.54 -12.08 -9.14
N THR A 103 1.74 -10.76 -9.13
CA THR A 103 2.78 -10.07 -9.90
C THR A 103 4.11 -10.13 -9.14
N LYS A 104 5.22 -9.88 -9.85
CA LYS A 104 6.56 -9.95 -9.25
C LYS A 104 6.76 -8.94 -8.11
N TYR A 105 6.17 -7.76 -8.22
CA TYR A 105 6.27 -6.70 -7.22
C TYR A 105 4.89 -6.24 -6.74
N TRP A 106 4.84 -5.61 -5.58
CA TRP A 106 3.67 -4.81 -5.22
C TRP A 106 4.10 -3.40 -4.85
N LEU A 107 3.24 -2.45 -5.19
CA LEU A 107 3.46 -1.04 -4.94
C LEU A 107 2.44 -0.55 -3.93
N LYS A 108 2.94 -0.05 -2.80
CA LYS A 108 2.12 0.64 -1.81
C LYS A 108 1.65 1.98 -2.36
N LEU A 109 0.33 2.22 -2.32
CA LEU A 109 -0.25 3.52 -2.60
C LEU A 109 -0.68 4.18 -1.28
N ASP A 110 0.00 5.28 -0.92
CA ASP A 110 -0.35 6.06 0.26
C ASP A 110 -1.53 7.00 -0.04
N VAL A 111 -2.61 6.87 0.74
CA VAL A 111 -3.87 7.58 0.51
C VAL A 111 -3.83 9.06 0.93
N ASP A 112 -2.77 9.50 1.61
CA ASP A 112 -2.54 10.87 2.03
C ASP A 112 -1.58 11.61 1.10
N THR A 113 -1.37 11.08 -0.12
CA THR A 113 -0.52 11.69 -1.15
C THR A 113 -1.31 12.01 -2.41
N VAL A 114 -1.02 13.18 -2.99
CA VAL A 114 -1.60 13.65 -4.26
C VAL A 114 -0.61 13.35 -5.37
N ALA A 115 -1.09 12.74 -6.46
CA ALA A 115 -0.26 12.59 -7.65
C ALA A 115 -0.17 13.93 -8.39
N THR A 116 1.05 14.28 -8.81
CA THR A 116 1.34 15.45 -9.64
C THR A 116 2.29 15.03 -10.76
N GLY A 117 2.51 15.89 -11.77
CA GLY A 117 3.41 15.59 -12.89
C GLY A 117 2.82 14.66 -13.95
N GLN A 118 3.67 14.14 -14.84
CA GLN A 118 3.29 13.30 -15.98
C GLN A 118 3.40 11.80 -15.65
N ASP A 119 2.99 10.94 -16.57
CA ASP A 119 2.97 9.48 -16.38
C ASP A 119 4.36 8.82 -16.48
N ASP A 120 5.39 9.48 -15.93
CA ASP A 120 6.82 9.16 -16.03
C ASP A 120 7.45 8.89 -14.66
N TRP A 121 6.78 8.06 -13.86
CA TRP A 121 7.04 7.92 -12.43
C TRP A 121 7.63 6.57 -12.00
N ILE A 122 7.69 5.60 -12.92
CA ILE A 122 8.34 4.29 -12.73
C ILE A 122 9.47 4.19 -13.75
N ASP A 123 10.70 4.10 -13.29
CA ASP A 123 11.87 3.80 -14.13
C ASP A 123 12.11 2.29 -14.14
N GLU A 124 12.08 1.67 -15.32
CA GLU A 124 12.35 0.23 -15.50
C GLU A 124 13.73 -0.17 -14.92
N LYS A 125 14.70 0.75 -14.92
CA LYS A 125 16.05 0.51 -14.38
C LYS A 125 16.05 0.22 -12.88
N TRP A 126 15.05 0.70 -12.13
CA TRP A 126 14.94 0.40 -10.70
C TRP A 126 14.75 -1.09 -10.41
N PHE A 127 14.37 -1.88 -11.42
CA PHE A 127 14.09 -3.30 -11.30
C PHE A 127 15.22 -4.18 -11.88
N GLU A 128 16.30 -3.57 -12.36
CA GLU A 128 17.50 -4.28 -12.79
C GLU A 128 18.05 -5.14 -11.63
N ASN A 129 18.51 -6.35 -11.94
CA ASN A 129 18.98 -7.34 -10.96
C ASN A 129 17.94 -7.87 -9.97
N SER A 130 16.65 -7.63 -10.21
CA SER A 130 15.53 -8.18 -9.40
C SER A 130 15.64 -7.89 -7.89
N PRO A 131 15.68 -6.61 -7.48
CA PRO A 131 15.82 -6.25 -6.07
C PRO A 131 14.60 -6.69 -5.25
N ALA A 132 14.79 -6.93 -3.95
CA ALA A 132 13.66 -7.21 -3.06
C ALA A 132 12.82 -5.96 -2.74
N ILE A 133 13.46 -4.77 -2.73
CA ILE A 133 12.83 -3.50 -2.39
C ILE A 133 13.28 -2.44 -3.40
N VAL A 134 12.29 -1.71 -3.94
CA VAL A 134 12.51 -0.52 -4.76
C VAL A 134 11.95 0.67 -4.00
N ALA A 135 12.79 1.67 -3.74
CA ALA A 135 12.38 2.91 -3.12
C ALA A 135 13.18 4.07 -3.72
N GLN A 136 12.54 5.24 -3.81
CA GLN A 136 13.27 6.47 -4.07
C GLN A 136 14.35 6.67 -3.00
N PRO A 137 15.52 7.24 -3.34
CA PRO A 137 16.55 7.61 -2.37
C PRO A 137 16.05 8.81 -1.55
N TRP A 138 15.05 8.59 -0.71
CA TRP A 138 14.71 9.53 0.34
C TRP A 138 15.83 9.47 1.36
N GLY A 139 16.38 10.62 1.75
CA GLY A 139 17.18 10.70 2.96
C GLY A 139 16.36 10.07 4.07
N PHE A 140 16.81 8.91 4.55
CA PHE A 140 15.99 8.05 5.41
C PHE A 140 15.45 8.88 6.58
N THR A 141 14.12 8.98 6.69
CA THR A 141 13.48 9.50 7.91
C THR A 141 13.45 8.43 9.00
N LYS A 142 13.98 7.24 8.71
CA LYS A 142 14.14 6.12 9.64
C LYS A 142 15.61 5.98 10.03
N PRO A 143 15.88 5.76 11.32
CA PRO A 143 17.25 5.52 11.79
C PRO A 143 17.93 4.41 10.97
N PRO A 144 19.19 4.59 10.52
CA PRO A 144 19.90 3.62 9.67
C PRO A 144 19.96 2.20 10.23
N ASP A 145 19.97 2.06 11.55
CA ASP A 145 19.92 0.79 12.27
C ASP A 145 18.65 -0.01 11.96
N GLN A 146 17.50 0.64 11.75
CA GLN A 146 16.26 -0.05 11.40
C GLN A 146 16.33 -0.67 10.00
N MET A 147 16.99 0.01 9.05
CA MET A 147 17.21 -0.52 7.71
C MET A 147 18.17 -1.71 7.74
N GLN A 148 19.28 -1.60 8.48
CA GLN A 148 20.24 -2.70 8.66
C GLN A 148 19.60 -3.94 9.31
N MET A 149 18.71 -3.75 10.28
CA MET A 149 17.97 -4.85 10.90
C MET A 149 17.03 -5.54 9.90
N LEU A 150 16.34 -4.76 9.06
CA LEU A 150 15.48 -5.27 7.99
C LEU A 150 16.28 -6.06 6.95
N ASP A 151 17.42 -5.54 6.50
CA ASP A 151 18.31 -6.23 5.57
C ASP A 151 18.85 -7.54 6.16
N LYS A 152 19.20 -7.54 7.46
CA LYS A 152 19.65 -8.77 8.13
C LYS A 152 18.55 -9.82 8.23
N TRP A 153 17.31 -9.40 8.50
CA TRP A 153 16.14 -10.29 8.54
C TRP A 153 15.76 -10.81 7.15
N ALA A 154 15.83 -9.99 6.11
CA ALA A 154 15.53 -10.43 4.74
C ALA A 154 16.57 -11.40 4.17
N ASN A 155 17.79 -11.40 4.71
CA ASN A 155 18.89 -12.31 4.34
C ASN A 155 18.88 -13.65 5.10
N THR A 156 17.88 -13.92 5.94
CA THR A 156 17.68 -15.22 6.63
C THR A 156 16.54 -16.00 6.02
#